data_AF-A0AAV6ITQ4-F1
#
_entry.id   AF-A0AAV6ITQ4-F1
#
_cell.length_a   1.000
_cell.length_b   1.000
_cell.length_c   1.000
_cell.angle_alpha   90.00
_cell.angle_beta   90.00
_cell.angle_gamma   90.00
#
_symmetry.space_group_name_H-M   'P 1'
#
loop_
_entity.id
_entity.type
_entity.pdbx_description
1 polymer ?
#
loop_
_entity_poly.entity_id
_entity_poly.type
_entity_poly.pdbx_seq_one_letter_code
_entity_poly.pdbx_strand_id
1 'polypeptide(L)'
;MPPASVMTRLILIMVWRKLIRNPNTYSSIIGLAWSLISFRWNVAMPAIVRQSISILSDAGLGMAMFSLGLFMALQPKIIACGNSVATFAMAVRFLTGPAVMAVASIIVGLRGTLLHVAIVQAALPQGIVPFVFAKEYNVHPAILSTAVIFGMLIALPITLVYYILLGL
;
A
#
# COMPACT_ATOMS: atom_id res chain seq x y z
N MET A 1 -16.70 34.24 3.21
CA MET A 1 -16.29 32.83 3.01
C MET A 1 -17.45 32.10 2.34
N PRO A 2 -17.26 31.36 1.24
CA PRO A 2 -18.35 30.65 0.58
C PRO A 2 -18.98 29.60 1.52
N PRO A 3 -20.25 29.22 1.34
CA PRO A 3 -20.93 28.22 2.18
C PRO A 3 -20.18 26.89 2.16
N ALA A 4 -20.10 26.19 3.30
CA ALA A 4 -19.40 24.91 3.42
C ALA A 4 -19.83 23.89 2.36
N SER A 5 -21.12 23.85 2.01
CA SER A 5 -21.70 22.99 0.97
C SER A 5 -21.17 23.27 -0.44
N VAL A 6 -20.88 24.53 -0.75
CA VAL A 6 -20.31 24.94 -2.05
C VAL A 6 -18.84 24.56 -2.11
N MET A 7 -18.11 24.76 -1.02
CA MET A 7 -16.69 24.41 -0.92
C MET A 7 -16.46 22.89 -0.99
N THR A 8 -17.26 22.09 -0.27
CA THR A 8 -17.20 20.62 -0.37
C THR A 8 -17.53 20.13 -1.78
N ARG A 9 -18.54 20.72 -2.44
CA ARG A 9 -18.92 20.35 -3.81
C ARG A 9 -17.82 20.70 -4.82
N LEU A 10 -17.17 21.87 -4.67
CA LEU A 10 -16.03 22.25 -5.51
C LEU A 10 -14.86 21.29 -5.32
N ILE A 11 -14.51 20.97 -4.07
CA ILE A 11 -13.44 20.01 -3.75
C ILE A 11 -13.76 18.66 -4.39
N LEU A 12 -15.00 18.16 -4.24
CA LEU A 12 -15.41 16.88 -4.82
C LEU A 12 -15.27 16.86 -6.35
N ILE A 13 -15.70 17.93 -7.03
CA ILE A 13 -15.58 18.06 -8.48
C ILE A 13 -14.11 18.13 -8.92
N MET A 14 -13.28 18.88 -8.19
CA MET A 14 -11.84 18.97 -8.48
C MET A 14 -11.13 17.64 -8.28
N VAL A 15 -11.40 16.95 -7.16
CA VAL A 15 -10.82 15.63 -6.85
C VAL A 15 -11.26 14.60 -7.88
N TRP A 16 -12.54 14.55 -8.21
CA TRP A 16 -13.07 13.62 -9.22
C TRP A 16 -12.42 13.84 -10.59
N ARG A 17 -12.30 15.10 -11.03
CA ARG A 17 -11.65 15.44 -12.30
C ARG A 17 -10.15 15.10 -12.31
N LYS A 18 -9.45 15.29 -11.18
CA LYS A 18 -8.04 14.89 -11.03
C LYS A 18 -7.88 13.37 -10.99
N LEU A 19 -8.78 12.66 -10.31
CA LEU A 19 -8.76 11.20 -10.18
C LEU A 19 -9.00 10.52 -11.53
N ILE A 20 -10.02 10.97 -12.27
CA ILE A 20 -10.27 10.48 -13.64
C ILE A 20 -9.14 10.85 -14.59
N ARG A 21 -8.31 11.87 -14.33
CA ARG A 21 -7.15 12.13 -15.20
C ARG A 21 -5.90 11.36 -14.78
N ASN A 22 -5.96 10.58 -13.70
CA ASN A 22 -4.81 9.85 -13.18
C ASN A 22 -4.61 8.52 -13.94
N PRO A 23 -3.48 8.33 -14.65
CA PRO A 23 -3.23 7.10 -15.40
C PRO A 23 -3.20 5.85 -14.51
N ASN A 24 -2.77 5.98 -13.25
CA ASN A 24 -2.72 4.85 -12.31
C ASN A 24 -4.13 4.34 -11.95
N THR A 25 -5.10 5.26 -11.86
CA THR A 25 -6.50 4.90 -11.56
C THR A 25 -7.10 4.13 -12.74
N TYR A 26 -6.88 4.59 -13.98
CA TYR A 26 -7.32 3.84 -15.15
C TYR A 26 -6.69 2.46 -15.24
N SER A 27 -5.38 2.37 -15.06
CA SER A 27 -4.65 1.09 -15.11
C SER A 27 -5.20 0.09 -14.09
N SER A 28 -5.46 0.54 -12.86
CA SER A 28 -6.01 -0.30 -11.78
C SER A 28 -7.42 -0.79 -12.09
N ILE A 29 -8.30 0.09 -12.61
CA ILE A 29 -9.68 -0.26 -12.96
C ILE A 29 -9.70 -1.25 -14.13
N ILE A 30 -8.90 -0.99 -15.18
CA ILE A 30 -8.82 -1.88 -16.34
C ILE A 30 -8.25 -3.24 -15.94
N GLY A 31 -7.19 -3.27 -15.12
CA GLY A 31 -6.62 -4.51 -14.62
C GLY A 31 -7.60 -5.34 -13.79
N LEU A 32 -8.38 -4.69 -12.92
CA LEU A 32 -9.38 -5.35 -12.10
C LEU A 32 -10.57 -5.85 -12.94
N ALA A 33 -11.06 -5.03 -13.87
CA ALA A 33 -12.12 -5.43 -14.81
C ALA A 33 -11.68 -6.64 -15.65
N TRP A 34 -10.46 -6.61 -16.18
CA TRP A 34 -9.90 -7.72 -16.94
C TRP A 34 -9.73 -8.98 -16.08
N SER A 35 -9.27 -8.86 -14.83
CA SER A 35 -9.15 -9.98 -13.89
C SER A 35 -10.51 -10.65 -13.62
N LEU A 36 -11.57 -9.87 -13.43
CA LEU A 36 -12.93 -10.38 -13.23
C LEU A 36 -13.47 -11.08 -14.48
N ILE A 37 -13.27 -10.49 -15.67
CA ILE A 37 -13.68 -11.09 -16.95
C ILE A 37 -12.93 -12.40 -17.20
N SER A 38 -11.62 -12.41 -16.98
CA SER A 38 -10.77 -13.59 -17.15
C SER A 38 -11.19 -14.71 -16.20
N PHE A 39 -11.51 -14.40 -14.93
CA PHE A 39 -12.03 -15.37 -13.97
C PHE A 39 -13.41 -15.90 -14.36
N ARG A 40 -14.30 -15.05 -14.89
CA ARG A 40 -15.67 -15.44 -15.26
C ARG A 40 -15.74 -16.27 -16.54
N TRP A 41 -14.95 -15.92 -17.55
CA TRP A 41 -14.96 -16.57 -18.87
C TRP A 41 -13.79 -17.55 -19.08
N ASN A 42 -12.91 -17.75 -18.10
CA ASN A 42 -11.69 -18.58 -18.20
C ASN A 42 -10.81 -18.23 -19.43
N VAL A 43 -10.86 -16.99 -19.90
CA VAL A 43 -10.04 -16.53 -21.02
C VAL A 43 -8.67 -16.14 -20.48
N ALA A 44 -7.66 -16.91 -20.83
CA ALA A 44 -6.28 -16.61 -20.50
C ALA A 44 -5.72 -15.53 -21.43
N MET A 45 -5.05 -14.53 -20.86
CA MET A 45 -4.33 -13.53 -21.65
C MET A 45 -3.24 -14.20 -22.51
N PRO A 46 -2.97 -13.72 -23.75
CA PRO A 46 -1.86 -14.25 -24.54
C PRO A 46 -0.54 -14.18 -23.77
N ALA A 47 0.31 -15.20 -23.91
CA ALA A 47 1.57 -15.31 -23.18
C ALA A 47 2.44 -14.05 -23.33
N ILE A 48 2.50 -13.50 -24.54
CA ILE A 48 3.27 -12.29 -24.87
C ILE A 48 2.83 -11.11 -23.99
N VAL A 49 1.53 -10.81 -23.93
CA VAL A 49 1.05 -9.63 -23.20
C VAL A 49 1.23 -9.81 -21.69
N ARG A 50 0.94 -11.01 -21.16
CA ARG A 50 1.18 -11.32 -19.74
C ARG A 50 2.64 -11.14 -19.36
N GLN A 51 3.55 -11.71 -20.16
CA GLN A 51 4.98 -11.66 -19.88
C GLN A 51 5.52 -10.23 -19.98
N SER A 52 5.08 -9.46 -20.98
CA SER A 52 5.45 -8.05 -21.12
C SER A 52 5.01 -7.22 -19.91
N ILE A 53 3.77 -7.41 -19.43
CA ILE A 53 3.26 -6.73 -18.23
C ILE A 53 4.06 -7.14 -16.98
N SER A 54 4.36 -8.44 -16.82
CA SER A 54 5.15 -8.93 -15.68
C SER A 54 6.55 -8.33 -15.67
N ILE A 55 7.27 -8.37 -16.79
CA ILE A 55 8.63 -7.81 -16.89
C ILE A 55 8.63 -6.31 -16.58
N LEU A 56 7.65 -5.56 -17.12
CA LEU A 56 7.52 -4.13 -16.84
C LEU A 56 7.21 -3.86 -15.36
N SER A 57 6.32 -4.65 -14.76
CA SER A 57 5.96 -4.56 -13.35
C SER A 57 7.15 -4.85 -12.43
N ASP A 58 7.87 -5.94 -12.68
CA ASP A 58 9.01 -6.36 -11.87
C ASP A 58 10.17 -5.37 -11.97
N ALA A 59 10.44 -4.86 -13.18
CA ALA A 59 11.42 -3.79 -13.39
C ALA A 59 11.01 -2.48 -12.67
N GLY A 60 9.72 -2.11 -12.75
CA GLY A 60 9.18 -0.93 -12.08
C GLY A 60 9.28 -1.01 -10.56
N LEU A 61 8.94 -2.15 -9.97
CA LEU A 61 9.09 -2.40 -8.54
C LEU A 61 10.57 -2.32 -8.12
N GLY A 62 11.49 -2.93 -8.89
CA GLY A 62 12.93 -2.85 -8.63
C GLY A 62 13.48 -1.42 -8.67
N MET A 63 13.10 -0.63 -9.68
CA MET A 63 13.48 0.78 -9.78
C MET A 63 12.92 1.61 -8.61
N ALA A 64 11.69 1.34 -8.19
CA ALA A 64 11.07 2.02 -7.06
C ALA A 64 11.78 1.70 -5.73
N MET A 65 12.13 0.44 -5.50
CA MET A 65 12.92 0.00 -4.33
C MET A 65 14.30 0.66 -4.31
N PHE A 66 14.96 0.71 -5.46
CA PHE A 66 16.26 1.36 -5.58
C PHE A 66 16.17 2.88 -5.33
N SER A 67 15.16 3.55 -5.90
CA SER A 67 14.92 4.98 -5.67
C SER A 67 14.63 5.29 -4.20
N LEU A 68 13.93 4.39 -3.51
CA LEU A 68 13.66 4.49 -2.09
C LEU A 68 14.97 4.41 -1.27
N GLY A 69 15.86 3.48 -1.61
CA GLY A 69 17.18 3.36 -0.98
C GLY A 69 18.06 4.60 -1.20
N LEU A 70 18.12 5.09 -2.45
CA LEU A 70 18.85 6.31 -2.80
C LEU A 70 18.28 7.54 -2.10
N PHE A 71 16.95 7.64 -1.96
CA PHE A 71 16.31 8.73 -1.24
C PHE A 71 16.73 8.75 0.23
N MET A 72 16.82 7.59 0.89
CA MET A 72 17.29 7.51 2.28
C MET A 72 18.80 7.81 2.40
N ALA A 73 19.62 7.32 1.48
CA ALA A 73 21.06 7.59 1.48
C ALA A 73 21.39 9.08 1.32
N LEU A 74 20.54 9.83 0.61
CA LEU A 74 20.67 11.28 0.44
C LEU A 74 20.17 12.09 1.64
N GLN A 75 19.45 11.49 2.59
CA GLN A 75 19.01 12.23 3.79
C GLN A 75 20.16 12.38 4.79
N PRO A 76 20.30 13.54 5.46
CA PRO A 76 21.37 13.78 6.44
C PRO A 76 21.21 12.95 7.74
N LYS A 77 20.04 12.32 7.92
CA LYS A 77 19.71 11.47 9.07
C LYS A 77 19.00 10.22 8.56
N ILE A 78 19.37 9.06 9.12
CA ILE A 78 18.74 7.75 8.83
C ILE A 78 17.23 7.81 9.14
N ILE A 79 16.82 8.61 10.14
CA ILE A 79 15.42 8.88 10.48
C ILE A 79 15.13 10.36 10.20
N ALA A 80 14.79 10.68 8.95
CA ALA A 80 14.62 12.07 8.50
C ALA A 80 13.42 12.79 9.15
N CYS A 81 12.40 12.07 9.64
CA CYS A 81 11.23 12.66 10.30
C CYS A 81 11.32 12.69 11.86
N GLY A 82 12.41 12.18 12.44
CA GLY A 82 12.58 12.06 13.89
C GLY A 82 11.94 10.80 14.50
N ASN A 83 12.50 10.36 15.64
CA ASN A 83 12.19 9.05 16.24
C ASN A 83 10.73 8.94 16.72
N SER A 84 10.13 10.01 17.24
CA SER A 84 8.76 9.96 17.77
C SER A 84 7.71 9.76 16.69
N VAL A 85 7.87 10.42 15.53
CA VAL A 85 6.92 10.28 14.40
C VAL A 85 7.10 8.92 13.73
N ALA A 86 8.35 8.45 13.59
CA ALA A 86 8.63 7.13 13.04
C ALA A 86 8.07 5.99 13.92
N THR A 87 8.31 6.04 15.24
CA THR A 87 7.78 5.04 16.18
C THR A 87 6.25 5.05 16.22
N PHE A 88 5.63 6.23 16.21
CA PHE A 88 4.17 6.35 16.14
C PHE A 88 3.61 5.74 14.85
N ALA A 89 4.17 6.08 13.69
CA ALA A 89 3.73 5.54 12.40
C ALA A 89 3.85 3.99 12.35
N MET A 90 4.93 3.45 12.93
CA MET A 90 5.16 2.01 13.01
C MET A 90 4.18 1.33 13.97
N ALA A 91 3.94 1.90 15.14
CA ALA A 91 2.95 1.39 16.10
C ALA A 91 1.55 1.37 15.48
N VAL A 92 1.16 2.45 14.80
CA VAL A 92 -0.11 2.50 14.06
C VAL A 92 -0.13 1.40 13.00
N ARG A 93 0.91 1.24 12.18
CA ARG A 93 0.93 0.26 11.10
C ARG A 93 0.77 -1.19 11.57
N PHE A 94 1.52 -1.58 12.60
CA PHE A 94 1.60 -2.98 13.06
C PHE A 94 0.61 -3.35 14.15
N LEU A 95 0.00 -2.38 14.84
CA LEU A 95 -1.06 -2.65 15.83
C LEU A 95 -2.43 -2.36 15.24
N THR A 96 -2.66 -1.14 14.74
CA THR A 96 -4.00 -0.75 14.28
C THR A 96 -4.38 -1.44 12.97
N GLY A 97 -3.43 -1.68 12.06
CA GLY A 97 -3.69 -2.39 10.80
C GLY A 97 -4.23 -3.81 11.04
N PRO A 98 -3.50 -4.68 11.76
CA PRO A 98 -3.98 -6.02 12.12
C PRO A 98 -5.23 -6.00 12.99
N ALA A 99 -5.35 -5.06 13.94
CA ALA A 99 -6.54 -4.97 14.80
C ALA A 99 -7.81 -4.64 14.01
N VAL A 100 -7.75 -3.65 13.11
CA VAL A 100 -8.88 -3.29 12.25
C VAL A 100 -9.23 -4.45 11.31
N MET A 101 -8.21 -5.14 10.76
CA MET A 101 -8.45 -6.31 9.92
C MET A 101 -9.09 -7.46 10.70
N ALA A 102 -8.65 -7.73 11.93
CA ALA A 102 -9.23 -8.77 12.78
C ALA A 102 -10.71 -8.48 13.07
N VAL A 103 -11.03 -7.24 13.48
CA VAL A 103 -12.41 -6.82 13.74
C VAL A 103 -13.26 -6.92 12.48
N ALA A 104 -12.79 -6.40 11.34
CA ALA A 104 -13.50 -6.47 10.07
C ALA A 104 -13.73 -7.93 9.62
N SER A 105 -12.72 -8.79 9.77
CA SER A 105 -12.79 -10.19 9.38
C SER A 105 -13.80 -10.98 10.23
N ILE A 106 -13.87 -10.68 11.53
CA ILE A 106 -14.88 -11.26 12.43
C ILE A 106 -16.29 -10.80 12.04
N ILE A 107 -16.48 -9.51 11.73
CA ILE A 107 -17.78 -8.95 11.29
C ILE A 107 -18.26 -9.61 10.00
N VAL A 108 -17.34 -9.85 9.05
CA VAL A 108 -17.64 -10.54 7.78
C VAL A 108 -17.85 -12.05 7.97
N GLY A 109 -17.52 -12.61 9.14
CA GLY A 109 -17.71 -14.02 9.47
C GLY A 109 -16.59 -14.95 8.99
N LEU A 110 -15.40 -14.41 8.70
CA LEU A 110 -14.23 -15.22 8.36
C LEU A 110 -13.81 -16.07 9.57
N ARG A 111 -13.60 -17.37 9.35
CA ARG A 111 -13.19 -18.34 10.38
C ARG A 111 -12.02 -19.19 9.93
N GLY A 112 -11.26 -19.71 10.88
CA GLY A 112 -10.14 -20.61 10.63
C GLY A 112 -8.99 -19.94 9.89
N THR A 113 -8.37 -20.67 8.96
CA THR A 113 -7.15 -20.25 8.24
C THR A 113 -7.29 -18.92 7.49
N LEU A 114 -8.47 -18.62 6.93
CA LEU A 114 -8.72 -17.37 6.21
C LEU A 114 -8.62 -16.13 7.12
N LEU A 115 -9.10 -16.23 8.36
CA LEU A 115 -8.97 -15.15 9.35
C LEU A 115 -7.48 -14.90 9.67
N HIS A 116 -6.71 -15.98 9.82
CA HIS A 116 -5.31 -15.90 10.20
C HIS A 116 -4.47 -15.29 9.08
N VAL A 117 -4.69 -15.74 7.83
CA VAL A 117 -4.05 -15.17 6.64
C VAL A 117 -4.39 -13.69 6.48
N ALA A 118 -5.64 -13.28 6.70
CA ALA A 118 -6.03 -11.87 6.62
C ALA A 118 -5.29 -10.99 7.64
N ILE A 119 -5.17 -11.44 8.90
CA ILE A 119 -4.46 -10.72 9.96
C ILE A 119 -2.96 -10.62 9.63
N VAL A 120 -2.34 -11.73 9.21
CA VAL A 120 -0.91 -11.75 8.83
C VAL A 120 -0.65 -10.83 7.63
N GLN A 121 -1.52 -10.85 6.62
CA GLN A 121 -1.41 -9.96 5.46
C GLN A 121 -1.55 -8.48 5.85
N ALA A 122 -2.40 -8.18 6.83
CA ALA A 122 -2.50 -6.83 7.38
C ALA A 122 -1.27 -6.42 8.20
N ALA A 123 -0.51 -7.37 8.76
CA ALA A 123 0.73 -7.11 9.52
C ALA A 123 1.97 -6.95 8.63
N LEU A 124 1.86 -7.15 7.31
CA LEU A 124 2.97 -6.94 6.37
C LEU A 124 3.45 -5.49 6.33
N PRO A 125 4.72 -5.22 5.94
CA PRO A 125 5.24 -3.86 5.89
C PRO A 125 4.47 -2.98 4.89
N GLN A 126 4.66 -1.66 4.98
CA GLN A 126 4.09 -0.73 4.01
C GLN A 126 4.66 -1.01 2.61
N GLY A 127 3.81 -0.92 1.59
CA GLY A 127 4.25 -1.02 0.20
C GLY A 127 5.08 0.19 -0.22
N ILE A 128 5.86 0.03 -1.29
CA ILE A 128 6.71 1.09 -1.87
C ILE A 128 5.86 2.13 -2.62
N VAL A 129 4.71 1.74 -3.16
CA VAL A 129 3.84 2.60 -3.97
C VAL A 129 3.38 3.88 -3.23
N PRO A 130 2.94 3.82 -1.96
CA PRO A 130 2.71 5.02 -1.14
C PRO A 130 3.90 5.99 -1.09
N PHE A 131 5.13 5.50 -1.02
CA PHE A 131 6.33 6.34 -1.07
C PHE A 131 6.48 7.02 -2.44
N VAL A 132 6.27 6.27 -3.54
CA VAL A 132 6.30 6.84 -4.90
C VAL A 132 5.28 7.96 -5.04
N PHE A 133 4.06 7.76 -4.55
CA PHE A 133 3.04 8.82 -4.56
C PHE A 133 3.38 10.00 -3.66
N ALA A 134 3.94 9.75 -2.48
CA ALA A 134 4.35 10.82 -1.57
C ALA A 134 5.50 11.65 -2.14
N LYS A 135 6.41 11.03 -2.88
CA LYS A 135 7.46 11.72 -3.62
C LYS A 135 6.86 12.52 -4.78
N GLU A 136 5.99 11.91 -5.58
CA GLU A 136 5.34 12.56 -6.73
C GLU A 136 4.50 13.77 -6.33
N TYR A 137 3.73 13.65 -5.25
CA TYR A 137 2.85 14.71 -4.75
C TYR A 137 3.51 15.59 -3.67
N ASN A 138 4.79 15.38 -3.35
CA ASN A 138 5.51 16.08 -2.27
C ASN A 138 4.80 16.06 -0.91
N VAL A 139 4.16 14.94 -0.57
CA VAL A 139 3.43 14.75 0.70
C VAL A 139 4.28 13.93 1.66
N HIS A 140 5.13 14.61 2.45
CA HIS A 140 5.95 14.01 3.51
C HIS A 140 6.69 12.70 3.11
N PRO A 141 7.47 12.69 2.01
CA PRO A 141 8.15 11.48 1.52
C PRO A 141 9.14 10.90 2.54
N ALA A 142 9.70 11.72 3.42
CA ALA A 142 10.61 11.30 4.49
C ALA A 142 9.96 10.38 5.54
N ILE A 143 8.67 10.59 5.85
CA ILE A 143 7.93 9.72 6.79
C ILE A 143 7.76 8.35 6.16
N LEU A 144 7.30 8.33 4.91
CA LEU A 144 6.97 7.10 4.20
C LEU A 144 8.22 6.30 3.83
N SER A 145 9.33 6.93 3.43
CA SER A 145 10.59 6.22 3.19
C SER A 145 11.09 5.52 4.45
N THR A 146 11.07 6.23 5.58
CA THR A 146 11.46 5.68 6.89
C THR A 146 10.53 4.54 7.30
N ALA A 147 9.21 4.74 7.19
CA ALA A 147 8.21 3.74 7.55
C ALA A 147 8.29 2.48 6.68
N VAL A 148 8.60 2.60 5.39
CA VAL A 148 8.77 1.42 4.50
C VAL A 148 10.04 0.65 4.86
N ILE A 149 11.18 1.31 5.05
CA ILE A 149 12.46 0.62 5.32
C ILE A 149 12.47 -0.02 6.70
N PHE A 150 12.20 0.76 7.74
CA PHE A 150 12.11 0.22 9.09
C PHE A 150 10.93 -0.75 9.21
N GLY A 151 9.84 -0.48 8.48
CA GLY A 151 8.73 -1.41 8.28
C GLY A 151 9.23 -2.77 7.84
N MET A 152 10.02 -2.84 6.76
CA MET A 152 10.56 -4.10 6.25
C MET A 152 11.51 -4.78 7.23
N LEU A 153 12.37 -4.04 7.94
CA LEU A 153 13.29 -4.61 8.93
C LEU A 153 12.56 -5.23 10.13
N ILE A 154 11.54 -4.55 10.64
CA ILE A 154 10.80 -4.99 11.83
C ILE A 154 9.63 -5.93 11.44
N ALA A 155 9.22 -5.96 10.17
CA ALA A 155 8.15 -6.83 9.70
C ALA A 155 8.46 -8.31 9.92
N LEU A 156 9.68 -8.78 9.65
CA LEU A 156 10.02 -10.20 9.85
C LEU A 156 9.79 -10.67 11.30
N PRO A 157 10.35 -10.04 12.34
CA PRO A 157 10.09 -10.47 13.71
C PRO A 157 8.62 -10.29 14.11
N ILE A 158 7.95 -9.21 13.68
CA ILE A 158 6.53 -8.99 14.02
C ILE A 158 5.62 -10.03 13.38
N THR A 159 5.80 -10.30 12.08
CA THR A 159 5.01 -11.31 11.36
C THR A 159 5.24 -12.70 11.95
N LEU A 160 6.47 -13.03 12.38
CA LEU A 160 6.77 -14.29 13.08
C LEU A 160 6.02 -14.38 14.42
N VAL A 161 5.99 -13.29 15.20
CA VAL A 161 5.21 -13.23 16.45
C VAL A 161 3.72 -13.43 16.17
N TYR A 162 3.17 -12.77 15.14
CA TYR A 162 1.78 -13.00 14.74
C TYR A 162 1.53 -14.44 14.29
N TYR A 163 2.46 -15.03 13.54
CA TYR A 163 2.38 -16.42 13.09
C TYR A 163 2.29 -17.39 14.28
N ILE A 164 3.16 -17.21 15.28
CA ILE A 164 3.17 -18.00 16.52
C ILE A 164 1.88 -17.78 17.34
N LEU A 165 1.45 -16.52 17.53
CA LEU A 165 0.25 -16.20 18.30
C LEU A 165 -1.03 -16.74 17.66
N LEU A 166 -1.07 -16.78 16.33
CA LEU A 166 -2.18 -17.31 15.56
C LEU A 166 -2.10 -18.84 15.42
N GLY A 167 -0.99 -19.49 15.83
CA GLY A 167 -0.86 -20.94 15.80
C GLY A 167 -0.91 -21.54 14.38
N LEU A 168 -0.46 -20.76 13.38
CA LEU A 168 -0.24 -21.23 12.01
C LEU A 168 1.03 -22.08 11.90
#